data_AF-A0A3D5LC41-F1
#
_entry.id   AF-A0A3D5LC41-F1
#
_cell.length_a   1.000
_cell.length_b   1.000
_cell.length_c   1.000
_cell.angle_alpha   90.00
_cell.angle_beta   90.00
_cell.angle_gamma   90.00
#
_symmetry.space_group_name_H-M   'P 1'
#
loop_
_entity.id
_entity.type
_entity.pdbx_description
1 polymer ?
#
loop_
_entity_poly.entity_id
_entity_poly.type
_entity_poly.pdbx_seq_one_letter_code
_entity_poly.pdbx_strand_id
1 'polypeptide(L)'
;MIESKEFHDWLKHNTNYCERVITDNVSRMKRADNIYKWSGEDTYLYYLEKEKSFTELTVSVRSQVRKAVKLYMAYQEDIGMLNE
;
A
#
# COMPACT_ATOMS: atom_id res chain seq x y z
N MET A 1 -4.60 -8.76 -7.14
CA MET A 1 -5.02 -8.86 -5.71
C MET A 1 -3.77 -8.71 -4.88
N ILE A 2 -3.79 -7.89 -3.82
CA ILE A 2 -2.60 -7.66 -3.01
C ILE A 2 -2.30 -8.84 -2.06
N GLU A 3 -1.02 -9.05 -1.78
CA GLU A 3 -0.47 -10.09 -0.88
C GLU A 3 -0.49 -9.59 0.56
N SER A 4 -1.70 -9.47 1.13
CA SER A 4 -1.86 -8.73 2.39
C SER A 4 -1.21 -9.37 3.61
N LYS A 5 -0.98 -10.69 3.60
CA LYS A 5 -0.34 -11.42 4.71
C LYS A 5 1.17 -11.26 4.63
N GLU A 6 1.73 -11.45 3.44
CA GLU A 6 3.15 -11.34 3.15
C GLU A 6 3.60 -9.89 3.35
N PHE A 7 2.79 -8.91 2.94
CA PHE A 7 3.05 -7.50 3.24
C PHE A 7 2.99 -7.18 4.74
N HIS A 8 2.08 -7.81 5.49
CA HIS A 8 2.03 -7.67 6.95
C HIS A 8 3.32 -8.19 7.58
N ASP A 9 3.73 -9.40 7.23
CA ASP A 9 4.96 -10.02 7.72
C ASP A 9 6.18 -9.20 7.30
N TRP A 10 6.23 -8.68 6.07
CA TRP A 10 7.32 -7.82 5.61
C TRP A 10 7.42 -6.53 6.45
N LEU A 11 6.31 -5.86 6.72
CA LEU A 11 6.30 -4.67 7.59
C LEU A 11 6.79 -4.99 8.99
N LYS A 12 6.45 -6.16 9.53
CA LYS A 12 6.87 -6.61 10.86
C LYS A 12 8.38 -6.82 10.96
N HIS A 13 9.02 -7.29 9.89
CA HIS A 13 10.46 -7.56 9.87
C HIS A 13 11.31 -6.37 9.41
N ASN A 14 10.77 -5.48 8.58
CA ASN A 14 11.52 -4.38 7.94
C ASN A 14 11.25 -3.00 8.54
N THR A 15 10.38 -2.90 9.55
CA THR A 15 10.07 -1.64 10.22
C THR A 15 10.01 -1.81 11.74
N ASN A 16 10.09 -0.70 12.46
CA ASN A 16 9.86 -0.65 13.91
C ASN A 16 8.40 -0.31 14.27
N TYR A 17 7.46 -0.56 13.37
CA TYR A 17 6.05 -0.26 13.60
C TYR A 17 5.44 -1.23 14.61
N CYS A 18 4.56 -0.72 15.47
CA CYS A 18 3.76 -1.58 16.32
C CYS A 18 2.65 -2.27 15.50
N GLU A 19 2.14 -3.38 16.02
CA GLU A 19 1.13 -4.23 15.36
C GLU A 19 -0.09 -3.44 14.85
N ARG A 20 -0.54 -2.45 15.62
CA ARG A 20 -1.65 -1.58 15.23
C ARG A 20 -1.32 -0.79 13.94
N VAL A 21 -0.13 -0.22 13.86
CA VAL A 21 0.31 0.57 12.69
C VAL A 21 0.50 -0.35 11.48
N ILE A 22 0.98 -1.57 11.68
CA ILE A 22 1.10 -2.56 10.60
C ILE A 22 -0.29 -2.89 10.04
N THR A 23 -1.23 -3.25 10.90
CA THR A 23 -2.62 -3.57 10.53
C THR A 23 -3.31 -2.39 9.83
N ASP A 24 -3.05 -1.16 10.28
CA ASP A 24 -3.56 0.06 9.65
C ASP A 24 -3.01 0.21 8.22
N ASN A 25 -1.70 0.03 8.00
CA ASN A 25 -1.10 0.11 6.66
C ASN A 25 -1.68 -0.96 5.72
N VAL A 26 -1.79 -2.21 6.17
CA VAL A 26 -2.41 -3.30 5.38
C VAL A 26 -3.84 -2.94 5.01
N SER A 27 -4.63 -2.42 5.94
CA SER A 27 -6.02 -2.03 5.70
C SER A 27 -6.13 -0.86 4.71
N ARG A 28 -5.19 0.09 4.75
CA ARG A 28 -5.15 1.21 3.79
C ARG A 28 -4.70 0.76 2.41
N MET A 29 -3.80 -0.21 2.31
CA MET A 29 -3.45 -0.80 1.02
C MET A 29 -4.63 -1.58 0.42
N LYS A 30 -5.36 -2.37 1.24
CA LYS A 30 -6.61 -3.01 0.80
C LYS A 30 -7.63 -2.00 0.28
N ARG A 31 -7.75 -0.85 0.96
CA ARG A 31 -8.62 0.24 0.51
C ARG A 31 -8.18 0.81 -0.84
N ALA A 32 -6.88 1.00 -1.05
CA ALA A 32 -6.34 1.43 -2.34
C ALA A 32 -6.72 0.43 -3.44
N ASP A 33 -6.45 -0.87 -3.24
CA ASP A 33 -6.78 -1.94 -4.20
C ASP A 33 -8.29 -2.05 -4.50
N ASN A 34 -9.14 -1.68 -3.54
CA ASN A 34 -10.59 -1.62 -3.74
C ASN A 34 -11.04 -0.38 -4.55
N ILE A 35 -10.30 0.73 -4.49
CA ILE A 35 -10.59 1.94 -5.28
C ILE A 35 -10.05 1.77 -6.71
N TYR A 36 -8.80 1.35 -6.84
CA TYR A 36 -8.11 1.12 -8.09
C TYR A 36 -7.28 -0.15 -7.96
N LYS A 37 -7.55 -1.15 -8.81
CA LYS A 37 -6.92 -2.48 -8.68
C LYS A 37 -5.41 -2.39 -8.86
N TRP A 38 -4.67 -3.00 -7.93
CA TRP A 38 -3.20 -3.02 -7.96
C TRP A 38 -2.69 -3.62 -9.27
N SER A 39 -1.84 -2.85 -9.97
CA SER A 39 -1.26 -3.23 -11.26
C SER A 39 0.21 -3.66 -11.17
N GLY A 40 0.92 -3.34 -10.08
CA GLY A 40 2.36 -3.56 -9.98
C GLY A 40 3.21 -2.48 -10.64
N GLU A 41 2.59 -1.44 -11.21
CA GLU A 41 3.29 -0.39 -11.96
C GLU A 41 3.60 0.84 -11.10
N ASP A 42 4.71 1.52 -11.37
CA ASP A 42 5.10 2.78 -10.69
C ASP A 42 4.06 3.90 -10.88
N THR A 43 3.31 3.85 -11.98
CA THR A 43 2.23 4.79 -12.32
C THR A 43 0.96 4.56 -11.47
N TYR A 44 0.87 3.48 -10.70
CA TYR A 44 -0.34 3.11 -9.94
C TYR A 44 -0.85 4.26 -9.06
N LEU A 45 0.05 4.93 -8.34
CA LEU A 45 -0.34 6.02 -7.45
C LEU A 45 -0.94 7.21 -8.21
N TYR A 46 -0.41 7.51 -9.40
CA TYR A 46 -0.92 8.57 -10.26
C TYR A 46 -2.36 8.31 -10.70
N TYR A 47 -2.68 7.07 -11.09
CA TYR A 47 -4.03 6.71 -11.51
C TYR A 47 -4.99 6.60 -10.32
N LEU A 48 -4.57 6.01 -9.20
CA LEU A 48 -5.36 5.96 -7.96
C LEU A 48 -5.80 7.36 -7.51
N GLU A 49 -4.92 8.37 -7.61
CA GLU A 49 -5.21 9.73 -7.17
C GLU A 49 -6.25 10.46 -8.03
N LYS A 50 -6.52 9.96 -9.24
CA LYS A 50 -7.57 10.49 -10.13
C LYS A 50 -8.94 9.88 -9.86
N GLU A 51 -9.01 8.75 -9.16
CA GLU A 51 -10.27 8.08 -8.89
C GLU A 51 -11.17 8.93 -8.00
N LYS A 52 -12.43 9.07 -8.40
CA LYS A 52 -13.42 9.87 -7.67
C LYS A 52 -13.49 9.46 -6.19
N SER A 53 -13.59 8.16 -5.94
CA SER A 53 -13.63 7.58 -4.58
C SER A 53 -12.36 7.85 -3.75
N PHE A 54 -11.22 8.15 -4.38
CA PHE A 54 -10.01 8.59 -3.68
C PHE A 54 -10.07 10.10 -3.41
N THR A 55 -10.48 10.90 -4.39
CA THR A 55 -10.53 12.36 -4.26
C THR A 55 -11.52 12.85 -3.20
N GLU A 56 -12.62 12.11 -2.99
CA GLU A 56 -13.65 12.38 -1.96
C GLU A 56 -13.18 12.07 -0.52
N LEU A 57 -12.04 11.39 -0.36
CA LEU A 57 -11.45 11.14 0.96
C LEU A 57 -10.89 12.42 1.56
N THR A 58 -10.90 12.49 2.89
CA THR A 58 -10.25 13.58 3.61
C THR A 58 -8.74 13.61 3.31
N VAL A 59 -8.14 14.79 3.40
CA VAL A 59 -6.70 14.99 3.15
C VAL A 59 -5.85 14.03 4.00
N SER A 60 -6.21 13.84 5.27
CA SER A 60 -5.52 12.92 6.18
C SER A 60 -5.62 11.46 5.71
N VAL A 61 -6.81 11.01 5.31
CA VAL A 61 -7.00 9.64 4.79
C VAL A 61 -6.21 9.44 3.49
N ARG A 62 -6.21 10.41 2.57
CA ARG A 62 -5.41 10.35 1.33
C ARG A 62 -3.92 10.21 1.65
N SER A 63 -3.39 11.00 2.58
CA SER A 63 -2.00 10.90 3.01
C SER A 63 -1.65 9.52 3.57
N GLN A 64 -2.52 8.95 4.40
CA GLN A 64 -2.35 7.61 4.97
C GLN A 64 -2.40 6.51 3.89
N VAL A 65 -3.31 6.62 2.92
CA VAL A 65 -3.38 5.67 1.79
C VAL A 65 -2.14 5.77 0.92
N ARG A 66 -1.68 6.98 0.55
CA ARG A 66 -0.43 7.18 -0.20
C ARG A 66 0.76 6.52 0.50
N LYS A 67 0.87 6.71 1.82
CA LYS A 67 1.92 6.08 2.62
C LYS A 67 1.87 4.55 2.52
N ALA A 68 0.69 3.96 2.67
CA ALA A 68 0.52 2.51 2.58
C ALA A 68 0.87 1.96 1.18
N VAL A 69 0.47 2.66 0.12
CA VAL A 69 0.82 2.29 -1.27
C VAL A 69 2.33 2.32 -1.49
N LYS A 70 3.02 3.37 -1.02
CA LYS A 70 4.49 3.47 -1.14
C LYS A 70 5.21 2.36 -0.38
N LEU A 71 4.72 1.99 0.80
CA LEU A 71 5.26 0.86 1.55
C LEU A 71 5.05 -0.46 0.80
N TYR A 72 3.89 -0.64 0.16
CA TYR A 72 3.62 -1.83 -0.64
C TYR A 72 4.50 -1.90 -1.90
N MET A 73 4.75 -0.76 -2.56
CA MET A 73 5.71 -0.67 -3.67
C MET A 73 7.11 -1.10 -3.22
N ALA A 74 7.61 -0.58 -2.10
CA ALA A 74 8.90 -0.97 -1.54
C ALA A 74 8.97 -2.47 -1.19
N TYR A 75 7.88 -3.03 -0.67
CA TYR A 75 7.77 -4.49 -0.45
C TYR A 75 7.90 -5.27 -1.76
N GLN A 76 7.21 -4.85 -2.83
CA GLN A 76 7.25 -5.52 -4.14
C GLN A 76 8.64 -5.42 -4.78
N GLU A 77 9.33 -4.28 -4.63
CA GLU A 77 10.71 -4.11 -5.07
C GLU A 77 11.67 -5.05 -4.31
N ASP A 78 11.55 -5.11 -2.99
CA ASP A 78 12.40 -5.94 -2.12
C ASP A 78 12.27 -7.44 -2.45
N ILE A 79 11.04 -7.94 -2.65
CA ILE A 79 10.84 -9.34 -3.08
C ILE A 79 11.22 -9.57 -4.55
N GLY A 80 11.15 -8.54 -5.40
CA GLY A 80 11.59 -8.62 -6.80
C GLY A 80 13.11 -8.84 -6.89
N MET A 81 13.88 -8.13 -6.07
CA MET A 81 15.35 -8.26 -6.00
C MET A 81 15.83 -9.58 -5.40
N LEU A 82 15.00 -10.29 -4.62
CA LEU A 82 15.33 -11.61 -4.07
C LEU A 82 15.19 -12.76 -5.08
N ASN A 83 14.59 -12.49 -6.25
CA ASN A 83 14.33 -13.49 -7.29
C ASN A 83 15.25 -13.35 -8.53
N GLU A 84 16.23 -12.45 -8.48
CA GLU A 84 17.30 -12.28 -9.49
C GLU A 84 18.65 -12.83 -8.98
#